data_AF-A0A1D7VWQ1-F1
#
_entry.id   AF-A0A1D7VWQ1-F1
#
_cell.length_a   1.000
_cell.length_b   1.000
_cell.length_c   1.000
_cell.angle_alpha   90.00
_cell.angle_beta   90.00
_cell.angle_gamma   90.00
#
_symmetry.space_group_name_H-M   'P 1'
#
loop_
_entity.id
_entity.type
_entity.pdbx_description
1 polymer ?
#
loop_
_entity_poly.entity_id
_entity_poly.type
_entity_poly.pdbx_seq_one_letter_code
_entity_poly.pdbx_strand_id
1 'polypeptide(L)'
;MAADVAERQLPAARELSPRYVSLVVGANDTLRDAFAIERVAAALDLAHGALSADGAVVLTACLPDPGRMLGLPAPLARPLARRMRAVNTVVHAVSARYGGVHLHLADHPWVGERDAWSVDRLHPSERGHRLLARAFHAALADTGLPVGRPPALTLDGRPPSRAASALWMATRGTRWVAARCTDLLPGLLALAVKECRHGLAGTGRLLDAAADHATRGALTALGTERRPTDPAPAPAAATAPGADRLPKDAATAPGAATMTG
;
A
#
# COMPACT_ATOMS: atom_id res chain seq x y z
N MET A 1 -0.91 8.24 10.22
CA MET A 1 -1.88 7.20 10.65
C MET A 1 -2.98 7.12 9.61
N ALA A 2 -3.82 6.10 9.65
CA ALA A 2 -4.93 5.96 8.71
C ALA A 2 -5.88 7.17 8.75
N ALA A 3 -6.17 7.70 9.95
CA ALA A 3 -6.97 8.92 10.11
C ALA A 3 -6.33 10.15 9.43
N ASP A 4 -5.02 10.35 9.53
CA ASP A 4 -4.35 11.46 8.82
C ASP A 4 -4.51 11.37 7.30
N VAL A 5 -4.57 10.14 6.76
CA VAL A 5 -4.82 9.93 5.33
C VAL A 5 -6.23 10.37 4.99
N ALA A 6 -7.24 9.92 5.74
CA ALA A 6 -8.63 10.27 5.50
C ALA A 6 -8.92 11.77 5.68
N GLU A 7 -8.36 12.40 6.73
CA GLU A 7 -8.70 13.78 7.11
C GLU A 7 -7.90 14.84 6.35
N ARG A 8 -6.64 14.55 6.01
CA ARG A 8 -5.71 15.57 5.49
C ARG A 8 -5.18 15.27 4.11
N GLN A 9 -4.80 14.01 3.83
CA GLN A 9 -4.15 13.68 2.56
C GLN A 9 -5.17 13.40 1.46
N LEU A 10 -6.32 12.82 1.82
CA LEU A 10 -7.39 12.49 0.87
C LEU A 10 -7.91 13.74 0.15
N PRO A 11 -8.29 14.85 0.82
CA PRO A 11 -8.72 16.05 0.11
C PRO A 11 -7.69 16.55 -0.91
N ALA A 12 -6.42 16.65 -0.50
CA ALA A 12 -5.34 17.07 -1.38
C ALA A 12 -5.09 16.11 -2.55
N ALA A 13 -5.23 14.80 -2.34
CA ALA A 13 -5.09 13.81 -3.40
C ALA A 13 -6.22 13.92 -4.44
N ARG A 14 -7.45 14.21 -3.99
CA ARG A 14 -8.62 14.37 -4.88
C ARG A 14 -8.51 15.62 -5.76
N GLU A 15 -7.93 16.70 -5.25
CA GLU A 15 -7.67 17.93 -6.03
C GLU A 15 -6.81 17.67 -7.28
N LEU A 16 -5.93 16.68 -7.24
CA LEU A 16 -5.07 16.30 -8.37
C LEU A 16 -5.79 15.50 -9.46
N SER A 17 -7.06 15.09 -9.24
CA SER A 17 -7.83 14.22 -10.15
C SER A 17 -7.04 13.05 -10.72
N PRO A 18 -6.39 12.23 -9.86
CA PRO A 18 -5.42 11.23 -10.31
C PRO A 18 -6.11 10.04 -10.99
N ARG A 19 -5.51 9.57 -12.09
CA ARG A 19 -5.92 8.31 -12.73
C ARG A 19 -5.56 7.08 -11.89
N TYR A 20 -4.42 7.12 -11.19
CA TYR A 20 -3.91 6.04 -10.36
C TYR A 20 -3.50 6.60 -9.00
N VAL A 21 -3.85 5.89 -7.92
CA VAL A 21 -3.47 6.31 -6.55
C VAL A 21 -3.03 5.11 -5.73
N SER A 22 -1.83 5.16 -5.15
CA SER A 22 -1.42 4.17 -4.16
C SER A 22 -1.96 4.50 -2.78
N LEU A 23 -2.80 3.64 -2.22
CA LEU A 23 -3.33 3.72 -0.86
C LEU A 23 -2.72 2.60 -0.01
N VAL A 24 -1.52 2.86 0.52
CA VAL A 24 -0.76 1.92 1.35
C VAL A 24 -0.66 2.49 2.76
N VAL A 25 -1.50 2.02 3.67
CA VAL A 25 -1.68 2.58 5.02
C VAL A 25 -1.99 1.49 6.05
N GLY A 26 -1.83 1.81 7.34
CA GLY A 26 -2.19 0.93 8.46
C GLY A 26 -1.00 0.24 9.14
N ALA A 27 0.11 -0.02 8.44
CA ALA A 27 1.30 -0.60 9.07
C ALA A 27 1.85 0.26 10.22
N ASN A 28 1.92 1.58 10.01
CA ASN A 28 2.36 2.52 11.04
C ASN A 28 1.41 2.58 12.25
N ASP A 29 0.12 2.31 12.04
CA ASP A 29 -0.88 2.28 13.11
C ASP A 29 -0.65 1.10 14.05
N THR A 30 -0.15 -0.04 13.55
CA THR A 30 0.19 -1.22 14.38
C THR A 30 1.27 -0.92 15.42
N LEU A 31 2.11 0.08 15.14
CA LEU A 31 3.22 0.57 15.95
C LEU A 31 2.82 1.76 16.85
N ARG A 32 1.53 1.89 17.19
CA ARG A 32 1.04 2.90 18.14
C ARG A 32 0.35 2.24 19.32
N ASP A 33 0.43 2.86 20.49
CA ASP A 33 -0.31 2.39 21.66
C ASP A 33 -1.83 2.44 21.39
N ALA A 34 -2.31 3.56 20.85
CA ALA A 34 -3.71 3.81 20.48
C ALA A 34 -4.20 3.08 19.22
N PHE A 35 -3.63 1.93 18.88
CA PHE A 35 -4.10 1.11 17.76
C PHE A 35 -5.55 0.65 17.99
N ALA A 36 -6.41 0.96 17.03
CA ALA A 36 -7.79 0.50 16.97
C ALA A 36 -8.12 0.12 15.53
N ILE A 37 -8.51 -1.14 15.30
CA ILE A 37 -8.73 -1.66 13.95
C ILE A 37 -9.95 -1.01 13.29
N GLU A 38 -10.95 -0.64 14.08
CA GLU A 38 -12.17 0.05 13.68
C GLU A 38 -11.83 1.40 13.02
N ARG A 39 -10.88 2.14 13.61
CA ARG A 39 -10.42 3.43 13.05
C ARG A 39 -9.66 3.25 11.75
N VAL A 40 -8.83 2.21 11.65
CA VAL A 40 -8.11 1.90 10.41
C VAL A 40 -9.10 1.49 9.31
N ALA A 41 -10.10 0.67 9.65
CA ALA A 41 -11.13 0.21 8.74
C ALA A 41 -11.97 1.38 8.20
N ALA A 42 -12.48 2.24 9.09
CA ALA A 42 -13.27 3.41 8.69
C ALA A 42 -12.47 4.37 7.79
N ALA A 43 -11.22 4.68 8.16
CA ALA A 43 -10.38 5.57 7.36
C ALA A 43 -10.03 4.98 5.99
N LEU A 44 -9.76 3.68 5.92
CA LEU A 44 -9.46 3.00 4.67
C LEU A 44 -10.68 2.91 3.76
N ASP A 45 -11.86 2.55 4.29
CA ASP A 45 -13.11 2.49 3.52
C ASP A 45 -13.47 3.87 2.96
N LEU A 46 -13.38 4.93 3.79
CA LEU A 46 -13.60 6.31 3.36
C LEU A 46 -12.65 6.74 2.25
N ALA A 47 -11.33 6.55 2.44
CA ALA A 47 -10.33 6.98 1.47
C ALA A 47 -10.43 6.21 0.16
N HIS A 48 -10.55 4.88 0.23
CA HIS A 48 -10.67 4.04 -0.96
C HIS A 48 -11.97 4.33 -1.71
N GLY A 49 -13.09 4.42 -0.99
CA GLY A 49 -14.40 4.70 -1.56
C GLY A 49 -14.47 6.05 -2.26
N ALA A 50 -13.94 7.10 -1.63
CA ALA A 50 -13.89 8.44 -2.23
C ALA A 50 -13.05 8.47 -3.51
N LEU A 51 -11.83 7.90 -3.48
CA LEU A 51 -10.95 7.85 -4.65
C LEU A 51 -11.56 7.02 -5.80
N SER A 52 -12.23 5.91 -5.45
CA SER A 52 -12.89 5.06 -6.46
C SER A 52 -14.10 5.76 -7.06
N ALA A 53 -14.87 6.52 -6.26
CA ALA A 53 -15.99 7.32 -6.74
C ALA A 53 -15.55 8.44 -7.70
N ASP A 54 -14.34 8.96 -7.55
CA ASP A 54 -13.72 9.91 -8.48
C ASP A 54 -13.20 9.26 -9.77
N GLY A 55 -13.28 7.93 -9.90
CA GLY A 55 -12.81 7.19 -11.06
C GLY A 55 -11.31 6.83 -11.02
N ALA A 56 -10.64 7.01 -9.89
CA ALA A 56 -9.23 6.61 -9.76
C ALA A 56 -9.09 5.09 -9.63
N VAL A 57 -8.07 4.53 -10.29
CA VAL A 57 -7.64 3.14 -10.04
C VAL A 57 -6.76 3.13 -8.78
N VAL A 58 -7.33 2.63 -7.69
CA VAL A 58 -6.64 2.57 -6.40
C VAL A 58 -5.74 1.32 -6.34
N LEU A 59 -4.49 1.53 -5.91
CA LEU A 59 -3.46 0.51 -5.75
C LEU A 59 -3.23 0.28 -4.25
N THR A 60 -3.54 -0.91 -3.76
CA THR A 60 -3.37 -1.27 -2.34
C THR A 60 -2.40 -2.43 -2.19
N ALA A 61 -1.88 -2.63 -0.97
CA ALA A 61 -1.04 -3.78 -0.67
C ALA A 61 -1.23 -4.25 0.77
N CYS A 62 -1.22 -5.56 0.98
CA CYS A 62 -1.05 -6.12 2.32
C CYS A 62 0.45 -6.13 2.67
N LEU A 63 0.82 -5.74 3.89
CA LEU A 63 2.21 -5.49 4.26
C LEU A 63 2.77 -6.56 5.21
N PRO A 64 4.10 -6.81 5.17
CA PRO A 64 4.74 -7.74 6.09
C PRO A 64 4.61 -7.28 7.56
N ASP A 65 4.62 -8.24 8.48
CA ASP A 65 4.58 -7.98 9.92
C ASP A 65 5.84 -7.24 10.41
N PRO A 66 5.71 -6.03 10.99
CA PRO A 66 6.87 -5.28 11.47
C PRO A 66 7.61 -6.01 12.60
N GLY A 67 6.93 -6.85 13.40
CA GLY A 67 7.58 -7.66 14.44
C GLY A 67 8.58 -8.64 13.85
N ARG A 68 8.18 -9.37 12.81
CA ARG A 68 9.05 -10.24 12.00
C ARG A 68 10.18 -9.45 11.33
N MET A 69 9.87 -8.30 10.73
CA MET A 69 10.87 -7.50 10.02
C MET A 69 12.00 -6.98 10.91
N LEU A 70 11.66 -6.60 12.14
CA LEU A 70 12.58 -6.13 13.16
C LEU A 70 13.28 -7.26 13.93
N GLY A 71 12.88 -8.53 13.71
CA GLY A 71 13.45 -9.67 14.43
C GLY A 71 13.14 -9.65 15.93
N LEU A 72 11.96 -9.16 16.32
CA LEU A 72 11.59 -9.06 17.73
C LEU A 72 11.39 -10.44 18.37
N PRO A 73 11.68 -10.59 19.68
CA PRO A 73 11.36 -11.82 20.40
C PRO A 73 9.84 -12.04 20.44
N ALA A 74 9.42 -13.31 20.54
CA ALA A 74 8.02 -13.73 20.42
C ALA A 74 7.01 -12.92 21.27
N PRO A 75 7.30 -12.55 22.54
CA PRO A 75 6.36 -11.75 23.34
C PRO A 75 6.06 -10.37 22.75
N LEU A 76 7.00 -9.77 22.01
CA LEU A 76 6.83 -8.48 21.34
C LEU A 76 6.30 -8.66 19.91
N ALA A 77 6.76 -9.70 19.20
CA ALA A 77 6.38 -9.97 17.82
C ALA A 77 4.91 -10.40 17.68
N ARG A 78 4.40 -11.26 18.56
CA ARG A 78 3.03 -11.83 18.43
C ARG A 78 1.92 -10.77 18.49
N PRO A 79 1.96 -9.78 19.42
CA PRO A 79 0.99 -8.69 19.40
C PRO A 79 1.01 -7.88 18.11
N LEU A 80 2.20 -7.55 17.58
CA LEU A 80 2.32 -6.82 16.31
C LEU A 80 1.81 -7.65 15.13
N ALA A 81 2.11 -8.94 15.11
CA ALA A 81 1.62 -9.87 14.10
C ALA A 81 0.08 -9.94 14.10
N ARG A 82 -0.58 -9.98 15.28
CA ARG A 82 -2.04 -9.89 15.38
C ARG A 82 -2.58 -8.58 14.80
N ARG A 83 -1.96 -7.44 15.16
CA ARG A 83 -2.37 -6.12 14.65
C ARG A 83 -2.20 -6.03 13.13
N MET A 84 -1.07 -6.51 12.59
CA MET A 84 -0.82 -6.49 11.16
C MET A 84 -1.75 -7.43 10.39
N ARG A 85 -2.06 -8.63 10.94
CA ARG A 85 -3.09 -9.51 10.37
C ARG A 85 -4.45 -8.81 10.30
N ALA A 86 -4.87 -8.14 11.38
CA ALA A 86 -6.12 -7.39 11.39
C ALA A 86 -6.15 -6.30 10.31
N VAL A 87 -5.08 -5.49 10.20
CA VAL A 87 -4.93 -4.47 9.15
C VAL A 87 -4.99 -5.09 7.74
N ASN A 88 -4.22 -6.16 7.49
CA ASN A 88 -4.20 -6.80 6.18
C ASN A 88 -5.57 -7.37 5.81
N THR A 89 -6.27 -8.02 6.74
CA THR A 89 -7.65 -8.51 6.55
C THR A 89 -8.59 -7.38 6.13
N VAL A 90 -8.48 -6.21 6.78
CA VAL A 90 -9.26 -5.02 6.43
C VAL A 90 -8.89 -4.50 5.04
N VAL A 91 -7.60 -4.41 4.71
CA VAL A 91 -7.15 -3.98 3.39
C VAL A 91 -7.67 -4.90 2.30
N HIS A 92 -7.61 -6.22 2.49
CA HIS A 92 -8.17 -7.20 1.55
C HIS A 92 -9.66 -6.98 1.35
N ALA A 93 -10.43 -6.86 2.43
CA ALA A 93 -11.88 -6.69 2.37
C ALA A 93 -12.29 -5.40 1.68
N VAL A 94 -11.66 -4.27 2.01
CA VAL A 94 -11.94 -2.96 1.41
C VAL A 94 -11.52 -2.95 -0.07
N SER A 95 -10.36 -3.51 -0.40
CA SER A 95 -9.90 -3.59 -1.80
C SER A 95 -10.82 -4.47 -2.64
N ALA A 96 -11.28 -5.61 -2.11
CA ALA A 96 -12.27 -6.45 -2.79
C ALA A 96 -13.61 -5.74 -2.98
N ARG A 97 -14.02 -4.90 -2.02
CA ARG A 97 -15.28 -4.14 -2.08
C ARG A 97 -15.28 -3.09 -3.19
N TYR A 98 -14.18 -2.35 -3.33
CA TYR A 98 -14.10 -1.20 -4.24
C TYR A 98 -13.40 -1.50 -5.56
N GLY A 99 -12.72 -2.65 -5.68
CA GLY A 99 -11.91 -2.99 -6.84
C GLY A 99 -10.55 -2.26 -6.84
N GLY A 100 -9.95 -2.14 -8.02
CA GLY A 100 -8.58 -1.62 -8.18
C GLY A 100 -7.55 -2.74 -8.26
N VAL A 101 -6.30 -2.44 -7.92
CA VAL A 101 -5.19 -3.40 -7.95
C VAL A 101 -4.68 -3.63 -6.53
N HIS A 102 -4.73 -4.87 -6.09
CA HIS A 102 -4.28 -5.25 -4.75
C HIS A 102 -3.10 -6.22 -4.82
N LEU A 103 -1.97 -5.85 -4.21
CA LEU A 103 -0.80 -6.72 -4.11
C LEU A 103 -0.71 -7.43 -2.76
N HIS A 104 -0.47 -8.74 -2.81
CA HIS A 104 -0.14 -9.51 -1.62
C HIS A 104 1.35 -9.37 -1.26
N LEU A 105 1.76 -8.15 -0.87
CA LEU A 105 3.18 -7.87 -0.66
C LEU A 105 3.78 -8.63 0.53
N ALA A 106 3.00 -8.94 1.56
CA ALA A 106 3.48 -9.62 2.77
C ALA A 106 4.25 -10.94 2.51
N ASP A 107 3.93 -11.63 1.42
CA ASP A 107 4.54 -12.92 1.02
C ASP A 107 5.40 -12.81 -0.24
N HIS A 108 5.62 -11.58 -0.76
CA HIS A 108 6.39 -11.40 -1.97
C HIS A 108 7.87 -11.79 -1.73
N PRO A 109 8.53 -12.55 -2.64
CA PRO A 109 9.90 -13.06 -2.42
C PRO A 109 10.92 -12.01 -1.95
N TRP A 110 10.90 -10.81 -2.54
CA TRP A 110 11.84 -9.75 -2.17
C TRP A 110 11.66 -9.18 -0.76
N VAL A 111 10.54 -9.44 -0.05
CA VAL A 111 10.41 -9.04 1.35
C VAL A 111 11.52 -9.63 2.21
N GLY A 112 12.03 -10.82 1.86
CA GLY A 112 13.18 -11.44 2.52
C GLY A 112 14.54 -10.82 2.16
N GLU A 113 14.62 -10.07 1.06
CA GLU A 113 15.87 -9.48 0.57
C GLU A 113 16.29 -8.31 1.45
N ARG A 114 17.45 -8.42 2.12
CA ARG A 114 17.85 -7.40 3.10
C ARG A 114 18.10 -6.03 2.47
N ASP A 115 18.58 -5.99 1.22
CA ASP A 115 18.89 -4.79 0.45
C ASP A 115 17.66 -4.11 -0.18
N ALA A 116 16.51 -4.78 -0.21
CA ALA A 116 15.22 -4.17 -0.53
C ALA A 116 14.69 -3.26 0.59
N TRP A 117 15.32 -3.28 1.76
CA TRP A 117 14.93 -2.48 2.93
C TRP A 117 16.02 -1.49 3.32
N SER A 118 15.58 -0.37 3.86
CA SER A 118 16.45 0.62 4.48
C SER A 118 17.09 0.07 5.76
N VAL A 119 18.00 0.84 6.33
CA VAL A 119 18.70 0.48 7.58
C VAL A 119 17.77 0.23 8.76
N ASP A 120 16.58 0.83 8.75
CA ASP A 120 15.57 0.64 9.80
C ASP A 120 14.73 -0.63 9.66
N ARG A 121 14.93 -1.40 8.58
CA ARG A 121 14.21 -2.65 8.29
C ARG A 121 12.70 -2.52 8.11
N LEU A 122 12.14 -1.31 8.09
CA LEU A 122 10.70 -1.07 7.97
C LEU A 122 10.35 -0.34 6.67
N HIS A 123 11.21 0.57 6.24
CA HIS A 123 10.99 1.32 5.01
C HIS A 123 11.73 0.67 3.84
N PRO A 124 11.14 0.62 2.63
CA PRO A 124 11.84 0.15 1.45
C PRO A 124 13.08 0.99 1.16
N SER A 125 14.14 0.35 0.66
CA SER A 125 15.27 1.06 0.04
C SER A 125 14.88 1.55 -1.36
N GLU A 126 15.79 2.22 -2.08
CA GLU A 126 15.59 2.50 -3.51
C GLU A 126 15.24 1.21 -4.29
N ARG A 127 15.98 0.12 -4.03
CA ARG A 127 15.72 -1.20 -4.63
C ARG A 127 14.31 -1.67 -4.28
N GLY A 128 13.91 -1.60 -3.01
CA GLY A 128 12.57 -1.99 -2.56
C GLY A 128 11.46 -1.18 -3.23
N HIS A 129 11.63 0.14 -3.35
CA HIS A 129 10.69 1.00 -4.07
C HIS A 129 10.57 0.62 -5.55
N ARG A 130 11.68 0.31 -6.23
CA ARG A 130 11.66 -0.14 -7.64
C ARG A 130 11.00 -1.51 -7.79
N LEU A 131 11.25 -2.43 -6.87
CA LEU A 131 10.61 -3.74 -6.86
C LEU A 131 9.10 -3.62 -6.65
N LEU A 132 8.65 -2.79 -5.70
CA LEU A 132 7.24 -2.51 -5.46
C LEU A 132 6.57 -1.84 -6.67
N ALA A 133 7.20 -0.81 -7.24
CA ALA A 133 6.70 -0.12 -8.42
C ALA A 133 6.55 -1.08 -9.60
N ARG A 134 7.49 -2.02 -9.77
CA ARG A 134 7.43 -3.01 -10.84
C ARG A 134 6.39 -4.09 -10.60
N ALA A 135 6.17 -4.49 -9.34
CA ALA A 135 5.07 -5.39 -8.99
C ALA A 135 3.71 -4.77 -9.30
N PHE A 136 3.50 -3.49 -8.96
CA PHE A 136 2.27 -2.77 -9.31
C PHE A 136 2.14 -2.56 -10.82
N HIS A 137 3.25 -2.24 -11.52
CA HIS A 137 3.26 -2.12 -12.97
C HIS A 137 2.81 -3.42 -13.65
N ALA A 138 3.36 -4.57 -13.25
CA ALA A 138 2.97 -5.87 -13.78
C ALA A 138 1.50 -6.16 -13.50
N ALA A 139 1.04 -5.97 -12.26
CA ALA A 139 -0.36 -6.19 -11.90
C ALA A 139 -1.33 -5.26 -12.66
N LEU A 140 -0.94 -4.01 -12.92
CA LEU A 140 -1.71 -3.10 -13.76
C LEU A 140 -1.73 -3.55 -15.23
N ALA A 141 -0.59 -4.00 -15.77
CA ALA A 141 -0.52 -4.53 -17.14
C ALA A 141 -1.44 -5.74 -17.32
N ASP A 142 -1.51 -6.64 -16.34
CA ASP A 142 -2.37 -7.83 -16.36
C ASP A 142 -3.87 -7.49 -16.39
N THR A 143 -4.26 -6.30 -15.92
CA THR A 143 -5.66 -5.82 -16.03
C THR A 143 -6.00 -5.23 -17.41
N GLY A 144 -5.04 -5.18 -18.34
CA GLY A 144 -5.23 -4.57 -19.65
C GLY A 144 -5.25 -3.04 -19.63
N LEU A 145 -4.95 -2.41 -18.49
CA LEU A 145 -4.83 -0.96 -18.39
C LEU A 145 -3.55 -0.49 -19.11
N PRO A 146 -3.60 0.64 -19.84
CA PRO A 146 -2.43 1.14 -20.54
C PRO A 146 -1.39 1.62 -19.52
N VAL A 147 -0.31 0.86 -19.42
CA VAL A 147 0.87 1.22 -18.63
C VAL A 147 2.05 1.42 -19.55
N GLY A 148 2.93 2.35 -19.19
CA GLY A 148 4.17 2.62 -19.94
C GLY A 148 5.20 1.50 -19.80
N ARG A 149 6.45 1.79 -20.15
CA ARG A 149 7.56 0.86 -19.96
C ARG A 149 7.67 0.45 -18.47
N PRO A 150 7.98 -0.82 -18.17
CA PRO A 150 8.21 -1.26 -16.79
C PRO A 150 9.30 -0.41 -16.11
N PRO A 151 9.14 -0.06 -14.83
CA PRO A 151 10.15 0.64 -14.05
C PRO A 151 11.50 -0.09 -14.10
N ALA A 152 12.58 0.65 -14.35
CA ALA A 152 13.92 0.10 -14.36
C ALA A 152 14.35 -0.33 -12.95
N LEU A 153 15.02 -1.49 -12.84
CA LEU A 153 15.65 -1.92 -11.59
C LEU A 153 17.04 -1.35 -11.36
N THR A 154 17.67 -0.82 -12.40
CA THR A 154 18.97 -0.17 -12.27
C THR A 154 18.86 0.89 -11.18
N LEU A 155 19.79 0.85 -10.22
CA LEU A 155 19.83 1.83 -9.16
C LEU A 155 20.51 3.08 -9.69
N ASP A 156 19.85 4.23 -9.54
CA ASP A 156 20.35 5.51 -10.02
C ASP A 156 20.97 6.33 -8.88
N GLY A 157 20.68 5.95 -7.63
CA GLY A 157 21.25 6.54 -6.43
C GLY A 157 22.59 5.91 -6.01
N ARG A 158 23.49 6.73 -5.47
CA ARG A 158 24.67 6.20 -4.76
C ARG A 158 24.18 5.55 -3.46
N PRO A 159 24.51 4.27 -3.18
CA PRO A 159 24.14 3.65 -1.92
C PRO A 159 24.73 4.46 -0.76
N PRO A 160 23.98 4.67 0.33
CA PRO A 160 24.50 5.41 1.47
C PRO A 160 25.75 4.71 2.01
N SER A 161 26.80 5.50 2.27
CA SER A 161 28.00 4.96 2.91
C SER A 161 27.66 4.45 4.31
N ARG A 162 28.44 3.50 4.83
CA ARG A 162 28.26 3.00 6.22
C ARG A 162 28.23 4.15 7.24
N ALA A 163 29.05 5.18 7.02
CA ALA A 163 29.07 6.39 7.85
C ALA A 163 27.79 7.22 7.72
N ALA A 164 27.24 7.39 6.50
CA ALA A 164 25.98 8.09 6.28
C ALA A 164 24.79 7.33 6.89
N SER A 165 24.80 5.99 6.80
CA SER A 165 23.82 5.13 7.48
C SER A 165 23.92 5.25 9.01
N ALA A 166 25.13 5.24 9.57
CA ALA A 166 25.35 5.43 10.99
C ALA A 166 24.91 6.82 11.46
N LEU A 167 25.23 7.87 10.70
CA LEU A 167 24.82 9.24 10.99
C LEU A 167 23.30 9.42 10.89
N TRP A 168 22.65 8.80 9.90
CA TRP A 168 21.18 8.79 9.80
C TRP A 168 20.55 8.10 10.99
N MET A 169 21.05 6.92 11.39
CA MET A 169 20.59 6.24 12.60
C MET A 169 20.79 7.10 13.84
N ALA A 170 21.95 7.76 13.97
CA ALA A 170 22.29 8.60 15.11
C ALA A 170 21.49 9.92 15.20
N THR A 171 20.89 10.40 14.10
CA THR A 171 20.18 11.69 14.06
C THR A 171 18.68 11.55 13.84
N ARG A 172 18.29 10.95 12.71
CA ARG A 172 16.89 10.74 12.31
C ARG A 172 16.32 9.49 12.98
N GLY A 173 17.13 8.43 13.04
CA GLY A 173 16.80 7.19 13.73
C GLY A 173 16.60 7.40 15.23
N THR A 174 17.50 8.12 15.90
CA THR A 174 17.37 8.46 17.33
C THR A 174 16.14 9.31 17.64
N ARG A 175 15.78 10.28 16.78
CA ARG A 175 14.54 11.05 16.96
C ARG A 175 13.29 10.19 16.76
N TRP A 176 13.31 9.28 15.79
CA TRP A 176 12.24 8.30 15.59
C TRP A 176 12.15 7.33 16.78
N VAL A 177 13.28 6.78 17.25
CA VAL A 177 13.36 5.90 18.42
C VAL A 177 12.88 6.64 19.66
N ALA A 178 13.35 7.86 19.93
CA ALA A 178 12.94 8.67 21.08
C ALA A 178 11.44 8.99 21.05
N ALA A 179 10.89 9.34 19.88
CA ALA A 179 9.45 9.52 19.73
C ALA A 179 8.67 8.21 19.95
N ARG A 180 9.22 7.05 19.57
CA ARG A 180 8.62 5.74 19.84
C ARG A 180 8.82 5.28 21.28
N CYS A 181 9.85 5.75 22.00
CA CYS A 181 10.06 5.42 23.40
C CYS A 181 8.92 5.92 24.29
N THR A 182 8.27 7.02 23.92
CA THR A 182 7.13 7.59 24.67
C THR A 182 5.77 7.16 24.11
N ASP A 183 5.69 6.81 22.83
CA ASP A 183 4.43 6.58 22.09
C ASP A 183 4.14 5.10 21.78
N LEU A 184 5.16 4.22 21.84
CA LEU A 184 5.04 2.81 21.48
C LEU A 184 5.57 1.87 22.56
N LEU A 185 6.76 2.15 23.12
CA LEU A 185 7.42 1.20 24.03
C LEU A 185 6.58 0.82 25.26
N PRO A 186 5.92 1.75 25.99
CA PRO A 186 5.12 1.37 27.16
C PRO A 186 3.97 0.44 26.79
N GLY A 187 3.23 0.77 25.74
CA GLY A 187 2.11 -0.04 25.23
C GLY A 187 2.55 -1.41 24.72
N LEU A 188 3.65 -1.46 23.98
CA LEU A 188 4.19 -2.71 23.46
C LEU A 188 4.72 -3.62 24.59
N LEU A 189 5.34 -3.05 25.62
CA LEU A 189 5.75 -3.80 26.81
C LEU A 189 4.53 -4.34 27.58
N ALA A 190 3.47 -3.54 27.74
CA ALA A 190 2.23 -4.01 28.36
C ALA A 190 1.60 -5.17 27.58
N LEU A 191 1.62 -5.09 26.24
CA LEU A 191 1.19 -6.19 25.36
C LEU A 191 2.08 -7.43 25.51
N ALA A 192 3.39 -7.25 25.64
CA ALA A 192 4.31 -8.37 25.86
C ALA A 192 4.11 -9.03 27.23
N VAL A 193 3.86 -8.26 28.28
CA VAL A 193 3.50 -8.80 29.60
C VAL A 193 2.20 -9.61 29.50
N LYS A 194 1.20 -9.08 28.80
CA LYS A 194 -0.06 -9.80 28.54
C LYS A 194 0.20 -11.10 27.75
N GLU A 195 1.02 -11.04 26.71
CA GLU A 195 1.41 -12.19 25.89
C GLU A 195 2.09 -13.28 26.75
N CYS A 196 3.05 -12.89 27.59
CA CYS A 196 3.73 -13.82 28.51
C CYS A 196 2.74 -14.44 29.50
N ARG A 197 1.86 -13.65 30.11
CA ARG A 197 0.86 -14.14 31.07
C ARG A 197 -0.09 -15.16 30.43
N HIS A 198 -0.62 -14.87 29.25
CA HIS A 198 -1.47 -15.81 28.51
C HIS A 198 -0.70 -17.03 27.99
N GLY A 199 0.58 -16.85 27.64
CA GLY A 199 1.47 -17.94 27.28
C GLY A 199 1.67 -18.92 28.44
N LEU A 200 2.03 -18.42 29.62
CA LEU A 200 2.18 -19.22 30.84
C LEU A 200 0.87 -19.91 31.26
N ALA A 201 -0.26 -19.24 31.07
CA ALA A 201 -1.58 -19.80 31.37
C ALA A 201 -2.14 -20.73 30.26
N GLY A 202 -1.44 -20.91 29.13
CA GLY A 202 -1.94 -21.72 28.01
C GLY A 202 -3.20 -21.15 27.33
N THR A 203 -3.48 -19.86 27.50
CA THR A 203 -4.68 -19.17 27.00
C THR A 203 -4.41 -18.19 25.85
N GLY A 204 -3.25 -18.28 25.20
CA GLY A 204 -2.87 -17.41 24.07
C GLY A 204 -3.95 -17.30 22.96
N ARG A 205 -4.66 -18.40 22.68
CA ARG A 205 -5.78 -18.45 21.72
C ARG A 205 -6.88 -17.42 21.99
N LEU A 206 -7.06 -16.99 23.24
CA LEU A 206 -8.05 -15.97 23.59
C LEU A 206 -7.65 -14.58 23.06
N LEU A 207 -6.34 -14.30 22.98
CA LEU A 207 -5.83 -13.07 22.38
C LEU A 207 -6.04 -13.05 20.87
N ASP A 208 -5.81 -14.19 20.21
CA ASP A 208 -6.07 -14.35 18.78
C ASP A 208 -7.56 -14.21 18.48
N ALA A 209 -8.43 -14.92 19.22
CA ALA A 209 -9.87 -14.83 19.08
C ALA A 209 -10.43 -13.40 19.32
N ALA A 210 -9.87 -12.67 20.29
CA ALA A 210 -10.24 -11.28 20.55
C ALA A 210 -9.86 -10.36 19.37
N ALA A 211 -8.66 -10.53 18.80
CA ALA A 211 -8.22 -9.77 17.63
C ALA A 211 -9.09 -10.07 16.40
N ASP A 212 -9.43 -11.34 16.18
CA ASP A 212 -10.30 -11.77 15.08
C ASP A 212 -11.74 -11.26 15.26
N HIS A 213 -12.25 -11.23 16.50
CA HIS A 213 -13.56 -10.67 16.81
C HIS A 213 -13.61 -9.17 16.53
N ALA A 214 -12.62 -8.41 16.99
CA ALA A 214 -12.52 -6.97 16.72
C ALA A 214 -12.46 -6.68 15.21
N THR A 215 -11.64 -7.44 14.47
CA THR A 215 -11.51 -7.29 13.02
C THR A 215 -12.84 -7.57 12.30
N ARG A 216 -13.54 -8.65 12.66
CA ARG A 216 -14.87 -8.95 12.11
C ARG A 216 -15.91 -7.89 12.48
N GLY A 217 -15.87 -7.39 13.72
CA GLY A 217 -16.73 -6.30 14.17
C GLY A 217 -16.54 -5.04 13.33
N ALA A 218 -15.28 -4.63 13.11
CA ALA A 218 -14.93 -3.50 12.26
C ALA A 218 -15.47 -3.66 10.83
N LEU A 219 -15.27 -4.83 10.20
CA LEU A 219 -15.78 -5.09 8.85
C LEU A 219 -17.31 -5.14 8.78
N THR A 220 -17.97 -5.67 9.82
CA THR A 220 -19.44 -5.71 9.89
C THR A 220 -20.01 -4.30 9.97
N ALA A 221 -19.38 -3.40 10.74
CA ALA A 221 -19.79 -2.00 10.82
C ALA A 221 -19.74 -1.32 9.44
N LEU A 222 -18.65 -1.51 8.67
CA LEU A 222 -18.52 -0.98 7.30
C LEU A 222 -19.61 -1.48 6.33
N GLY A 223 -20.07 -2.72 6.52
CA GLY A 223 -21.13 -3.32 5.71
C GLY A 223 -22.54 -2.85 6.09
N THR A 224 -22.73 -2.44 7.34
CA THR A 224 -24.03 -2.02 7.89
C THR A 224 -24.35 -0.57 7.54
N GLU A 225 -23.34 0.30 7.47
CA GLU A 225 -23.52 1.73 7.14
C GLU A 225 -23.97 1.99 5.70
N ARG A 226 -24.00 0.98 4.81
CA ARG A 226 -24.12 1.22 3.36
C ARG A 226 -25.09 0.31 2.57
N ARG A 227 -26.29 0.04 3.08
CA ARG A 227 -27.35 -0.71 2.35
C ARG A 227 -28.68 0.07 2.33
N PRO A 228 -29.49 0.09 1.26
CA PRO A 228 -29.23 0.04 -0.19
C PRO A 228 -29.97 1.18 -0.95
N THR A 229 -29.28 2.24 -1.39
CA THR A 229 -29.84 3.16 -2.42
C THR A 229 -28.83 3.63 -3.48
N ASP A 230 -27.54 3.31 -3.38
CA ASP A 230 -26.59 3.68 -4.43
C ASP A 230 -26.38 2.51 -5.40
N PRO A 231 -26.73 2.65 -6.70
CA PRO A 231 -26.36 1.67 -7.70
C PRO A 231 -24.84 1.66 -7.85
N ALA A 232 -24.27 0.46 -7.93
CA ALA A 232 -22.86 0.29 -8.26
C ALA A 232 -22.55 0.94 -9.63
N PRO A 233 -21.44 1.67 -9.79
CA PRO A 233 -21.06 2.19 -11.09
C PRO A 233 -20.77 1.01 -12.03
N ALA A 234 -21.46 0.98 -13.17
CA ALA A 234 -21.25 -0.02 -14.21
C ALA A 234 -19.80 0.06 -14.71
N PRO A 235 -19.19 -1.08 -15.11
CA PRO A 235 -17.87 -1.06 -15.72
C PRO A 235 -17.90 -0.21 -16.98
N ALA A 236 -17.03 0.80 -17.05
CA ALA A 236 -16.90 1.68 -18.20
C ALA A 236 -16.51 0.84 -19.44
N ALA A 237 -17.48 0.63 -20.33
CA ALA A 237 -17.23 0.06 -21.64
C ALA A 237 -16.35 1.06 -22.41
N ALA A 238 -15.15 0.61 -22.78
CA ALA A 238 -14.25 1.36 -23.63
C ALA A 238 -14.90 1.52 -25.03
N THR A 239 -15.45 2.69 -25.30
CA THR A 239 -15.78 3.12 -26.66
C THR A 239 -14.49 3.46 -27.39
N ALA A 240 -14.18 2.70 -28.43
CA ALA A 240 -13.07 2.99 -29.34
C ALA A 240 -13.35 4.29 -30.11
N PRO A 241 -12.37 5.21 -30.25
CA PRO A 241 -12.51 6.34 -31.16
C PRO A 241 -12.39 5.87 -32.60
N GLY A 242 -13.25 6.43 -33.46
CA GLY A 242 -13.41 6.08 -34.86
C GLY A 242 -12.15 6.24 -35.70
N ALA A 243 -12.04 5.37 -36.70
CA ALA A 243 -11.08 5.47 -37.78
C ALA A 243 -11.36 6.73 -38.60
N ASP A 244 -10.49 7.72 -38.49
CA ASP A 244 -10.50 8.88 -39.35
C ASP A 244 -9.99 8.50 -40.75
N ARG A 245 -10.75 8.88 -41.76
CA ARG A 245 -10.49 8.58 -43.18
C ARG A 245 -9.43 9.55 -43.69
N LEU A 246 -8.30 9.02 -44.17
CA LEU A 246 -7.42 9.79 -45.06
C LEU A 246 -8.08 9.94 -46.44
N PRO A 247 -8.16 11.14 -47.02
CA PRO A 247 -8.54 11.31 -48.41
C PRO A 247 -7.36 10.93 -49.33
N LYS A 248 -7.68 10.09 -50.31
CA LYS A 248 -6.82 9.70 -51.43
C LYS A 248 -7.27 10.50 -52.64
N ASP A 249 -6.38 11.31 -53.19
CA ASP A 249 -6.33 11.85 -54.57
C ASP A 249 -5.15 12.84 -54.60
N ALA A 250 -4.43 13.12 -55.68
CA ALA A 250 -4.17 12.54 -57.00
C ALA A 250 -3.15 13.52 -57.61
N ALA A 251 -1.98 13.09 -58.07
CA ALA A 251 -1.14 13.91 -58.93
C ALA A 251 -0.23 13.04 -59.79
N THR A 252 -0.62 12.93 -61.05
CA THR A 252 0.11 12.29 -62.15
C THR A 252 0.79 13.38 -62.98
N ALA A 253 2.14 13.37 -63.02
CA ALA A 253 3.05 13.75 -64.12
C ALA A 253 3.00 15.22 -64.69
N PRO A 254 3.96 15.72 -65.53
CA PRO A 254 4.97 14.97 -66.30
C PRO A 254 6.38 15.61 -66.45
N GLY A 255 7.28 14.85 -67.10
CA GLY A 255 8.22 15.41 -68.09
C GLY A 255 9.70 15.47 -67.72
N ALA A 256 10.42 14.35 -67.86
CA ALA A 256 11.87 14.37 -68.03
C ALA A 256 12.18 14.40 -69.54
N ALA A 257 12.73 15.52 -70.01
CA ALA A 257 13.31 15.67 -71.34
C ALA A 257 14.83 15.59 -71.23
N THR A 258 15.42 14.69 -72.01
CA THR A 258 16.85 14.58 -72.29
C THR A 258 17.20 15.50 -73.45
N MET A 259 18.26 16.33 -73.35
CA MET A 259 19.20 16.62 -74.45
C MET A 259 20.31 17.62 -74.06
N THR A 260 21.55 17.20 -74.34
CA THR A 260 22.76 17.95 -74.75
C THR A 260 23.41 19.00 -73.82
N GLY A 261 24.72 18.80 -73.59
CA GLY A 261 25.67 19.77 -73.01
C GLY A 261 26.82 19.07 -72.30
#